data_AF-A0A9D6T837-F1
#
_entry.id   AF-A0A9D6T837-F1
#
_cell.length_a   1.000
_cell.length_b   1.000
_cell.length_c   1.000
_cell.angle_alpha   90.00
_cell.angle_beta   90.00
_cell.angle_gamma   90.00
#
_symmetry.space_group_name_H-M   'P 1'
#
loop_
_entity.id
_entity.type
_entity.pdbx_description
1 polymer ?
#
loop_
_entity_poly.entity_id
_entity_poly.type
_entity_poly.pdbx_seq_one_letter_code
_entity_poly.pdbx_strand_id
1 'polypeptide(L)' 'MLRIGDSVVVMSAPGIFTVVALNGNVATIENAAGIQKVVLIQAVRRIERPAAAP' A
#
# COMPACT_ATOMS: atom_id res chain seq x y z
N MET A 1 -0.85 -3.07 -12.19
CA MET A 1 0.42 -2.43 -11.80
C MET A 1 0.16 -1.53 -10.61
N LEU A 2 1.05 -1.57 -9.62
CA LEU A 2 0.95 -0.78 -8.40
C LEU A 2 1.37 0.68 -8.66
N ARG A 3 0.69 1.64 -8.04
CA ARG A 3 0.98 3.08 -8.17
C ARG A 3 1.05 3.76 -6.81
N ILE A 4 1.76 4.89 -6.74
CA ILE A 4 1.71 5.78 -5.58
C ILE A 4 0.25 6.25 -5.39
N GLY A 5 -0.23 6.22 -4.14
CA GLY A 5 -1.62 6.50 -3.78
C GLY A 5 -2.51 5.25 -3.72
N ASP A 6 -2.08 4.10 -4.26
CA ASP A 6 -2.87 2.86 -4.16
C ASP A 6 -3.01 2.44 -2.69
N SER A 7 -4.23 2.03 -2.32
CA SER A 7 -4.47 1.35 -1.05
C SER A 7 -4.11 -0.13 -1.18
N VAL A 8 -3.33 -0.63 -0.23
CA VAL A 8 -2.82 -2.00 -0.23
C VAL A 8 -2.92 -2.64 1.15
N VAL A 9 -2.89 -3.97 1.14
CA VAL A 9 -2.68 -4.78 2.33
C VAL A 9 -1.44 -5.66 2.13
N VAL A 10 -0.78 -5.99 3.24
CA VAL A 10 0.37 -6.91 3.26
C VAL A 10 0.09 -8.05 4.24
N MET A 11 0.58 -9.25 3.94
CA MET A 11 0.34 -10.42 4.80
C MET A 11 1.11 -10.35 6.12
N SER A 12 2.26 -9.66 6.15
CA SER A 12 3.13 -9.56 7.32
C SER A 12 2.69 -8.53 8.35
N ALA A 13 1.68 -7.72 8.05
CA ALA A 13 1.19 -6.70 8.98
C ALA A 13 -0.31 -6.44 8.74
N PRO A 14 -1.16 -6.58 9.77
CA PRO A 14 -2.57 -6.25 9.65
C PRO A 14 -2.75 -4.75 9.43
N GLY A 15 -3.69 -4.39 8.56
CA GLY A 15 -4.07 -3.00 8.29
C GLY A 15 -4.02 -2.63 6.82
N ILE A 16 -4.64 -1.48 6.53
CA ILE A 16 -4.59 -0.84 5.21
C ILE A 16 -3.43 0.14 5.20
N PHE A 17 -2.64 0.08 4.14
CA PHE A 17 -1.55 1.00 3.88
C PHE A 17 -1.76 1.71 2.54
N THR A 18 -1.12 2.86 2.37
CA THR A 18 -1.07 3.62 1.13
C THR A 18 0.34 3.54 0.57
N VAL A 19 0.48 3.30 -0.73
CA VAL A 19 1.80 3.35 -1.38
C VAL A 19 2.26 4.79 -1.46
N VAL A 20 3.39 5.12 -0.84
CA VAL A 20 3.96 6.48 -0.81
C VAL A 20 5.21 6.63 -1.68
N ALA A 21 5.90 5.52 -1.98
CA ALA A 21 7.02 5.52 -2.93
C ALA A 21 7.15 4.17 -3.67
N LEU A 22 7.75 4.21 -4.87
CA LEU A 22 8.06 3.05 -5.68
C LEU A 22 9.50 3.16 -6.19
N ASN A 23 10.32 2.16 -5.91
CA ASN A 23 11.71 2.09 -6.36
C ASN A 23 11.98 0.71 -6.96
N GLY A 24 11.89 0.59 -8.29
CA GLY A 24 12.05 -0.67 -8.99
C GLY A 24 11.03 -1.72 -8.50
N ASN A 25 11.52 -2.76 -7.81
CA ASN A 25 10.72 -3.88 -7.32
C ASN A 25 10.25 -3.74 -5.86
N VAL A 26 10.56 -2.62 -5.19
CA VAL A 26 10.11 -2.33 -3.83
C VAL A 26 9.14 -1.15 -3.81
N ALA A 27 8.18 -1.22 -2.88
CA ALA A 27 7.25 -0.16 -2.55
C ALA A 27 7.44 0.26 -1.09
N THR A 28 7.41 1.57 -0.84
CA THR A 28 7.24 2.11 0.51
C THR A 28 5.76 2.32 0.73
N ILE A 29 5.22 1.74 1.81
CA ILE A 29 3.82 1.81 2.20
C ILE A 29 3.70 2.49 3.56
N GLU A 30 2.64 3.28 3.76
CA GLU A 30 2.38 4.02 4.99
C GLU A 30 0.95 3.82 5.47
N ASN A 31 0.73 3.62 6.77
CA ASN A 31 -0.62 3.54 7.34
C ASN A 31 -1.08 4.91 7.90
N ALA A 32 -2.34 4.97 8.36
CA ALA A 32 -2.92 6.20 8.91
C ALA A 32 -2.23 6.73 10.18
N ALA A 33 -1.38 5.93 10.83
CA ALA A 33 -0.60 6.34 11.99
C ALA A 33 0.81 6.86 11.61
N GLY A 34 1.10 6.99 10.31
CA GLY A 34 2.42 7.44 9.81
C GLY A 34 3.50 6.36 9.85
N ILE A 35 3.15 5.09 10.10
CA ILE A 35 4.12 4.00 10.14
C ILE A 35 4.44 3.58 8.70
N GLN A 36 5.71 3.72 8.32
CA GLN A 36 6.21 3.32 7.01
C GLN A 36 6.86 1.93 7.01
N LYS A 37 6.71 1.21 5.90
CA LYS A 37 7.37 -0.06 5.64
C LYS A 37 7.83 -0.15 4.19
N VAL A 38 8.99 -0.78 3.97
CA VAL A 38 9.48 -1.13 2.64
C VAL A 38 9.17 -2.60 2.38
N VAL A 39 8.48 -2.88 1.28
CA VAL A 39 8.03 -4.24 0.92
C VAL A 39 8.25 -4.49 -0.56
N LEU A 40 8.39 -5.77 -0.93
CA LEU A 40 8.41 -6.15 -2.34
C LEU A 40 7.03 -5.92 -2.95
N ILE A 41 6.98 -5.43 -4.20
CA ILE A 41 5.72 -5.18 -4.91
C ILE A 41 4.86 -6.46 -5.02
N GLN A 42 5.48 -7.64 -5.12
CA GLN A 42 4.78 -8.93 -5.14
C GLN A 42 4.15 -9.33 -3.79
N ALA A 43 4.59 -8.71 -2.69
CA ALA A 43 4.09 -9.00 -1.34
C ALA A 43 2.87 -8.15 -0.96
N VAL A 44 2.51 -7.14 -1.78
CA VAL A 44 1.33 -6.32 -1.57
C VAL A 44 0.14 -6.83 -2.38
N ARG A 45 -1.06 -6.67 -1.82
CA ARG A 45 -2.31 -6.83 -2.56
C ARG A 45 -3.03 -5.49 -2.60
N ARG A 46 -3.30 -5.00 -3.81
CA ARG A 46 -4.11 -3.79 -3.99
C ARG A 46 -5.54 -4.08 -3.58
N ILE A 47 -6.14 -3.15 -2.84
CA ILE A 47 -7.56 -3.17 -2.53
C ILE A 47 -8.24 -2.03 -3.25
N GLU A 48 -9.37 -2.32 -3.88
CA GLU A 48 -10.26 -1.27 -4.37
C GLU A 48 -11.00 -0.72 -3.15
N ARG A 49 -10.63 0.49 -2.73
CA ARG A 49 -11.46 1.22 -1.78
C ARG A 49 -12.77 1.48 -2.52
N PRO A 50 -13.95 1.12 -1.97
CA PRO A 50 -15.21 1.59 -2.54
C PRO A 50 -15.07 3.10 -2.69
N ALA A 51 -15.29 3.62 -3.89
CA ALA A 51 -15.40 5.06 -4.08
C ALA A 51 -16.42 5.51 -3.02
N ALA A 52 -16.02 6.39 -2.11
CA ALA A 52 -16.95 6.97 -1.17
C ALA A 52 -18.12 7.49 -2.01
N ALA A 53 -19.30 6.91 -1.83
CA ALA A 53 -20.49 7.36 -2.52
C ALA A 53 -20.65 8.86 -2.19
N PRO A 54 -20.94 9.69 -3.20
CA PRO A 54 -20.97 11.15 -3.07
C PRO A 54 -21.96 11.65 -2.01
#